data_AF-A0A1G3TA83-F1
#
_entry.id   AF-A0A1G3TA83-F1
#
_cell.length_a   1.000
_cell.length_b   1.000
_cell.length_c   1.000
_cell.angle_alpha   90.00
_cell.angle_beta   90.00
_cell.angle_gamma   90.00
#
_symmetry.space_group_name_H-M   'P 1'
#
loop_
_entity.id
_entity.type
_entity.pdbx_description
1 polymer ?
#
loop_
_entity_poly.entity_id
_entity_poly.type
_entity_poly.pdbx_seq_one_letter_code
_entity_poly.pdbx_strand_id
1 'polypeptide(L)'
;MEKKSIAKKLQEFKKFIKYFTKNSLENTEDIHSLRIKCRELFSLLCKDEDLAKKIKKIISLSNGIRDIDVFFGDYLASLPEKYSKKIDKEVFIKDKSRKKEIKRLHKYLKTLEIPKSALQREEGVSPNLVHMELPELEQKKLHKYRIYIKKRLYIEKNSLERDNEKIKILTNVKDILGAINDNCNGLERLRSYNIKLSLYKKIKNFTQEQNKKLYEEAKRVKL
;
A
#
# COMPACT_ATOMS: atom_id res chain seq x y z
N MET A 1 6.72 23.06 -20.58
CA MET A 1 6.78 23.73 -19.25
C MET A 1 6.93 22.68 -18.13
N GLU A 2 7.76 21.64 -18.34
CA GLU A 2 7.62 20.36 -17.60
C GLU A 2 8.62 20.13 -16.46
N LYS A 3 9.80 20.76 -16.46
CA LYS A 3 10.82 20.56 -15.40
C LYS A 3 10.41 21.04 -13.99
N LYS A 4 9.29 21.77 -13.85
CA LYS A 4 8.80 22.34 -12.58
C LYS A 4 8.09 21.30 -11.67
N SER A 5 7.60 20.18 -12.19
CA SER A 5 6.80 19.21 -11.42
C SER A 5 7.62 18.41 -10.39
N ILE A 6 8.74 17.82 -10.80
CA ILE A 6 9.53 16.94 -9.92
C ILE A 6 10.32 17.73 -8.87
N ALA A 7 10.89 18.89 -9.24
CA ALA A 7 11.65 19.72 -8.32
C ALA A 7 10.79 20.20 -7.13
N LYS A 8 9.55 20.61 -7.42
CA LYS A 8 8.57 21.00 -6.39
C LYS A 8 8.21 19.81 -5.48
N LYS A 9 7.87 18.65 -6.07
CA LYS A 9 7.56 17.42 -5.31
C LYS A 9 8.75 16.94 -4.47
N LEU A 10 9.98 17.07 -4.98
CA LEU A 10 11.20 16.73 -4.24
C LEU A 10 11.42 17.68 -3.06
N GLN A 11 11.18 18.98 -3.25
CA GLN A 11 11.28 19.96 -2.17
C GLN A 11 10.24 19.72 -1.08
N GLU A 12 8.98 19.46 -1.46
CA GLU A 12 7.91 19.07 -0.53
C GLU A 12 8.24 17.78 0.20
N PHE A 13 8.73 16.77 -0.51
CA PHE A 13 9.17 15.50 0.09
C PHE A 13 10.30 15.72 1.09
N LYS A 14 11.30 16.55 0.77
CA LYS A 14 12.39 16.90 1.68
C LYS A 14 11.88 17.59 2.96
N LYS A 15 10.95 18.53 2.84
CA LYS A 15 10.31 19.17 4.00
C LYS A 15 9.55 18.14 4.85
N PHE A 16 8.79 17.26 4.18
CA PHE A 16 8.03 16.21 4.85
C PHE A 16 8.92 15.24 5.62
N ILE A 17 10.00 14.73 5.02
CA ILE A 17 10.92 13.80 5.70
C ILE A 17 11.55 14.46 6.92
N LYS A 18 11.99 15.72 6.82
CA LYS A 18 12.52 16.47 7.96
C LYS A 18 11.50 16.58 9.10
N TYR A 19 10.26 16.94 8.78
CA TYR A 19 9.17 17.01 9.76
C TYR A 19 8.90 15.64 10.40
N PHE A 20 8.83 14.59 9.59
CA PHE A 20 8.60 13.21 10.02
C PHE A 20 9.65 12.74 11.02
N THR A 21 10.93 12.97 10.72
CA THR A 21 12.03 12.57 11.59
C THR A 21 12.16 13.45 12.84
N LYS A 22 11.93 14.77 12.71
CA LYS A 22 12.05 15.71 13.84
C LYS A 22 11.02 15.43 14.92
N ASN A 23 9.78 15.13 14.50
CA ASN A 23 8.68 14.87 15.43
C ASN A 23 8.52 13.37 15.76
N SER A 24 9.44 12.52 15.30
CA SER A 24 9.40 11.06 15.53
C SER A 24 8.04 10.44 15.19
N LEU A 25 7.45 10.86 14.07
CA LEU A 25 6.12 10.39 13.65
C LEU A 25 6.09 8.87 13.47
N GLU A 26 5.07 8.22 14.00
CA GLU A 26 5.00 6.75 14.05
C GLU A 26 3.59 6.16 14.14
N ASN A 27 2.55 6.98 14.17
CA ASN A 27 1.17 6.49 14.19
C ASN A 27 0.79 5.89 12.82
N THR A 28 -0.35 5.19 12.75
CA THR A 28 -0.79 4.51 11.51
C THR A 28 -0.92 5.47 10.32
N GLU A 29 -1.45 6.67 10.54
CA GLU A 29 -1.67 7.65 9.48
C GLU A 29 -0.35 8.28 9.01
N ASP A 30 0.57 8.57 9.93
CA ASP A 30 1.91 9.05 9.60
C ASP A 30 2.61 8.09 8.64
N ILE A 31 2.59 6.80 8.98
CA ILE A 31 3.21 5.74 8.18
C ILE A 31 2.51 5.59 6.83
N HIS A 32 1.18 5.70 6.80
CA HIS A 32 0.40 5.68 5.57
C HIS A 32 0.77 6.85 4.65
N SER A 33 0.79 8.06 5.20
CA SER A 33 1.16 9.30 4.51
C SER A 33 2.59 9.27 3.97
N LEU A 34 3.57 8.78 4.75
CA LEU A 34 4.95 8.58 4.28
C LEU A 34 5.00 7.64 3.08
N ARG A 35 4.26 6.53 3.12
CA ARG A 35 4.22 5.55 2.02
C ARG A 35 3.63 6.13 0.74
N ILE A 36 2.54 6.89 0.85
CA ILE A 36 1.91 7.54 -0.30
C ILE A 36 2.91 8.49 -0.95
N LYS A 37 3.49 9.42 -0.18
CA LYS A 37 4.45 10.40 -0.70
C LYS A 37 5.66 9.74 -1.34
N CYS A 38 6.18 8.67 -0.74
CA CYS A 38 7.27 7.89 -1.33
C CYS A 38 6.87 7.23 -2.66
N ARG A 39 5.69 6.60 -2.74
CA ARG A 39 5.22 5.92 -3.96
C ARG A 39 4.96 6.90 -5.09
N GLU A 40 4.38 8.05 -4.79
CA GLU A 40 4.15 9.12 -5.76
C GLU A 40 5.47 9.66 -6.30
N LEU A 41 6.43 10.00 -5.42
CA LEU A 41 7.74 10.47 -5.88
C LEU A 41 8.49 9.39 -6.67
N PHE A 42 8.49 8.14 -6.19
CA PHE A 42 9.13 7.02 -6.88
C PHE A 42 8.56 6.78 -8.27
N SER A 43 7.28 7.05 -8.50
CA SER A 43 6.65 6.88 -9.82
C SER A 43 7.19 7.83 -10.90
N LEU A 44 7.82 8.94 -10.48
CA LEU A 44 8.35 9.97 -11.35
C LEU A 44 9.87 9.84 -11.61
N LEU A 45 10.57 9.07 -10.77
CA LEU A 45 12.02 8.96 -10.81
C LEU A 45 12.50 7.92 -11.82
N CYS A 46 13.69 8.16 -12.37
CA CYS A 46 14.41 7.12 -13.10
C CYS A 46 14.87 6.01 -12.12
N LYS A 47 14.62 4.73 -12.47
CA LYS A 47 14.79 3.60 -11.54
C LYS A 47 16.25 3.33 -11.16
N ASP A 48 17.17 3.70 -12.02
CA ASP A 48 18.60 3.40 -11.86
C ASP A 48 19.32 4.44 -10.99
N GLU A 49 18.65 5.57 -10.70
CA GLU A 49 19.17 6.60 -9.82
C GLU A 49 19.23 6.16 -8.35
N ASP A 50 20.23 6.69 -7.64
CA ASP A 50 20.44 6.49 -6.21
C ASP A 50 19.22 6.93 -5.38
N LEU A 51 18.60 8.07 -5.70
CA LEU A 51 17.41 8.54 -5.00
C LEU A 51 16.24 7.56 -5.13
N ALA A 52 16.03 6.97 -6.30
CA ALA A 52 14.98 5.97 -6.51
C ALA A 52 15.22 4.72 -5.67
N LYS A 53 16.47 4.25 -5.59
CA LYS A 53 16.88 3.12 -4.72
C LYS A 53 16.63 3.44 -3.24
N LYS A 54 16.99 4.65 -2.81
CA LYS A 54 16.75 5.13 -1.44
C LYS A 54 15.26 5.16 -1.10
N ILE A 55 14.42 5.76 -1.95
CA ILE A 55 12.97 5.82 -1.74
C ILE A 55 12.35 4.42 -1.75
N LYS A 56 12.78 3.54 -2.65
CA LYS A 56 12.35 2.13 -2.68
C LYS A 56 12.62 1.44 -1.35
N LYS A 57 13.76 1.71 -0.71
CA LYS A 57 14.08 1.19 0.62
C LYS A 57 13.14 1.74 1.70
N ILE A 58 12.76 3.02 1.67
CA ILE A 58 11.74 3.59 2.58
C ILE A 58 10.40 2.87 2.40
N ILE A 59 9.97 2.64 1.16
CA ILE A 59 8.73 1.91 0.84
C ILE A 59 8.80 0.49 1.40
N SER A 60 9.95 -0.18 1.24
CA SER A 60 10.16 -1.54 1.75
C SER A 60 10.07 -1.61 3.28
N LEU A 61 10.77 -0.72 3.99
CA LEU A 61 10.76 -0.69 5.46
C LEU A 61 9.37 -0.36 6.01
N SER A 62 8.67 0.57 5.37
CA SER A 62 7.30 0.93 5.77
C SER A 62 6.24 -0.10 5.37
N ASN A 63 6.52 -1.05 4.46
CA ASN A 63 5.58 -2.14 4.12
C ASN A 63 5.35 -3.03 5.33
N GLY A 64 6.41 -3.48 6.01
CA GLY A 64 6.28 -4.31 7.19
C GLY A 64 5.40 -3.67 8.28
N ILE A 65 5.56 -2.36 8.48
CA ILE A 65 4.76 -1.59 9.44
C ILE A 65 3.30 -1.51 8.99
N ARG A 66 3.04 -1.11 7.75
CA ARG A 66 1.66 -0.98 7.25
C ARG A 66 0.94 -2.32 7.22
N ASP A 67 1.62 -3.42 6.90
CA ASP A 67 0.99 -4.74 6.88
C ASP A 67 0.59 -5.18 8.30
N ILE A 68 1.30 -4.72 9.33
CA ILE A 68 0.89 -4.86 10.74
C ILE A 68 -0.33 -3.98 11.03
N ASP A 69 -0.26 -2.70 10.66
CA ASP A 69 -1.34 -1.74 10.92
C ASP A 69 -2.65 -2.15 10.23
N VAL A 70 -2.60 -2.63 8.99
CA VAL A 70 -3.75 -3.17 8.25
C VAL A 70 -4.29 -4.41 8.94
N PHE A 71 -3.41 -5.31 9.39
CA PHE A 71 -3.87 -6.54 10.03
C PHE A 71 -4.66 -6.25 11.32
N PHE A 72 -4.13 -5.42 12.22
CA PHE A 72 -4.80 -5.12 13.48
C PHE A 72 -5.93 -4.10 13.33
N GLY A 73 -5.72 -3.04 12.56
CA GLY A 73 -6.66 -1.92 12.44
C GLY A 73 -7.82 -2.19 11.46
N ASP A 74 -7.56 -2.93 10.39
CA ASP A 74 -8.54 -3.11 9.31
C ASP A 74 -9.08 -4.56 9.32
N TYR A 75 -8.19 -5.57 9.20
CA TYR A 75 -8.61 -6.97 9.05
C TYR A 75 -9.26 -7.55 10.32
N LEU A 76 -8.59 -7.50 11.48
CA LEU A 76 -9.14 -8.05 12.72
C LEU A 76 -10.43 -7.32 13.15
N ALA A 77 -10.48 -6.01 12.95
CA ALA A 77 -11.66 -5.19 13.21
C ALA A 77 -12.86 -5.56 12.32
N SER A 78 -12.61 -6.04 11.09
CA SER A 78 -13.67 -6.50 10.18
C SER A 78 -14.26 -7.86 10.52
N LEU A 79 -13.61 -8.63 11.41
CA LEU A 79 -14.11 -9.95 11.79
C LEU A 79 -15.32 -9.84 12.72
N PRO A 80 -16.25 -10.83 12.67
CA PRO A 80 -17.32 -10.92 13.65
C PRO A 80 -16.77 -10.90 15.08
N GLU A 81 -17.41 -10.13 15.97
CA GLU A 81 -16.93 -9.86 17.34
C GLU A 81 -16.60 -11.13 18.14
N LYS A 82 -17.38 -12.20 17.93
CA LYS A 82 -17.16 -13.53 18.52
C LYS A 82 -15.81 -14.16 18.17
N TYR A 83 -15.21 -13.77 17.05
CA TYR A 83 -13.91 -14.25 16.57
C TYR A 83 -12.80 -13.27 16.98
N SER A 84 -12.97 -11.97 16.76
CA SER A 84 -11.95 -10.96 17.10
C SER A 84 -11.58 -11.01 18.58
N LYS A 85 -12.57 -11.04 19.50
CA LYS A 85 -12.32 -11.14 20.95
C LYS A 85 -11.47 -12.35 21.37
N LYS A 86 -11.58 -13.47 20.64
CA LYS A 86 -10.79 -14.68 20.90
C LYS A 86 -9.35 -14.56 20.41
N ILE A 87 -9.14 -13.81 19.33
CA ILE A 87 -7.84 -13.60 18.71
C ILE A 87 -7.06 -12.50 19.42
N ASP A 88 -7.72 -11.39 19.78
CA ASP A 88 -7.06 -10.18 20.29
C ASP A 88 -6.19 -10.46 21.51
N LYS A 89 -6.68 -11.28 22.45
CA LYS A 89 -5.92 -11.68 23.65
C LYS A 89 -4.68 -12.51 23.32
N GLU A 90 -4.74 -13.37 22.32
CA GLU A 90 -3.64 -14.27 21.96
C GLU A 90 -2.58 -13.58 21.09
N VAL A 91 -3.00 -12.62 20.27
CA VAL A 91 -2.17 -12.02 19.21
C VAL A 91 -1.53 -10.71 19.63
N PHE A 92 -2.27 -9.82 20.30
CA PHE A 92 -1.78 -8.48 20.65
C PHE A 92 -0.59 -8.52 21.62
N ILE A 93 -0.60 -9.47 22.56
CA ILE A 93 0.48 -9.65 23.54
C ILE A 93 1.79 -10.12 22.88
N LYS A 94 1.68 -10.88 21.78
CA LYS A 94 2.82 -11.54 21.13
C LYS A 94 3.52 -10.64 20.11
N ASP A 95 2.82 -9.69 19.49
CA ASP A 95 3.38 -8.94 18.37
C ASP A 95 4.14 -7.67 18.79
N LYS A 96 5.45 -7.82 19.04
CA LYS A 96 6.40 -6.70 19.22
C LYS A 96 7.02 -6.21 17.91
N SER A 97 6.61 -6.76 16.75
CA SER A 97 7.27 -6.51 15.46
C SER A 97 7.11 -5.07 14.99
N ARG A 98 5.96 -4.44 15.24
CA ARG A 98 5.68 -3.05 14.81
C ARG A 98 6.75 -2.08 15.31
N LYS A 99 7.02 -2.11 16.62
CA LYS A 99 8.00 -1.24 17.27
C LYS A 99 9.42 -1.47 16.73
N LYS A 100 9.77 -2.71 16.39
CA LYS A 100 11.07 -3.05 15.79
C LYS A 100 11.20 -2.48 14.39
N GLU A 101 10.17 -2.60 13.55
CA GLU A 101 10.16 -2.06 12.19
C GLU A 101 10.16 -0.52 12.18
N ILE A 102 9.40 0.13 13.07
CA ILE A 102 9.43 1.59 13.26
C ILE A 102 10.84 2.07 13.59
N LYS A 103 11.53 1.42 14.53
CA LYS A 103 12.92 1.76 14.87
C LYS A 103 13.86 1.63 13.66
N ARG A 104 13.70 0.58 12.84
CA ARG A 104 14.49 0.38 11.62
C ARG A 104 14.23 1.47 10.59
N LEU A 105 12.97 1.84 10.38
CA LEU A 105 12.57 2.92 9.49
C LEU A 105 13.19 4.25 9.93
N HIS A 106 13.01 4.65 11.19
CA HIS A 106 13.56 5.90 11.73
C HIS A 106 15.08 5.94 11.67
N LYS A 107 15.76 4.83 11.96
CA LYS A 107 17.22 4.74 11.81
C LYS A 107 17.64 5.04 10.37
N TYR A 108 16.93 4.49 9.38
CA TYR A 108 17.23 4.74 7.98
C TYR A 108 16.91 6.17 7.55
N LEU A 109 15.76 6.71 7.95
CA LEU A 109 15.35 8.08 7.61
C LEU A 109 16.30 9.15 8.17
N LYS A 110 16.87 8.93 9.35
CA LYS A 110 17.88 9.84 9.94
C LYS A 110 19.16 9.92 9.13
N THR A 111 19.52 8.86 8.42
CA THR A 111 20.69 8.80 7.53
C THR A 111 20.38 9.16 6.08
N LEU A 112 19.14 9.55 5.77
CA LEU A 112 18.70 9.76 4.41
C LEU A 112 19.17 11.12 3.88
N GLU A 113 20.01 11.08 2.85
CA GLU A 113 20.40 12.27 2.09
C GLU A 113 19.54 12.41 0.84
N ILE A 114 18.78 13.51 0.76
CA ILE A 114 17.93 13.86 -0.37
C ILE A 114 18.63 14.95 -1.19
N PRO A 115 18.95 14.68 -2.49
CA PRO A 115 19.67 15.61 -3.35
C PRO A 115 18.83 16.86 -3.66
N LYS A 116 19.48 17.88 -4.22
CA LYS A 116 18.80 19.13 -4.63
C LYS A 116 17.95 18.96 -5.89
N SER A 117 18.33 18.05 -6.77
CA SER A 117 17.67 17.70 -8.03
C SER A 117 17.69 16.18 -8.24
N ALA A 118 16.82 15.68 -9.11
CA ALA A 118 16.75 14.27 -9.50
C ALA A 118 16.34 14.16 -10.97
N LEU A 119 16.81 13.13 -11.68
CA LEU A 119 16.37 12.90 -13.06
C LEU A 119 14.93 12.40 -13.06
N GLN A 120 14.12 13.12 -13.82
CA GLN A 120 12.76 12.69 -14.12
C GLN A 120 12.82 11.59 -15.17
N ARG A 121 11.95 10.60 -15.04
CA ARG A 121 11.67 9.66 -16.12
C ARG A 121 11.13 10.43 -17.33
N GLU A 122 11.62 10.15 -18.53
CA GLU A 122 11.13 10.79 -19.76
C GLU A 122 9.61 10.64 -19.90
N GLU A 123 8.93 11.76 -20.16
CA GLU A 123 7.51 11.78 -20.52
C GLU A 123 7.34 11.09 -21.88
N GLY A 124 6.37 10.17 -21.98
CA GLY A 124 6.12 9.39 -23.21
C GLY A 124 6.53 7.91 -23.12
N VAL A 125 7.40 7.52 -22.18
CA VAL A 125 7.56 6.10 -21.81
C VAL A 125 6.43 5.70 -20.87
N SER A 126 5.20 5.77 -21.39
CA SER A 126 4.11 5.03 -20.79
C SER A 126 4.60 3.58 -20.70
N PRO A 127 4.62 2.94 -19.52
CA PRO A 127 4.87 1.52 -19.49
C PRO A 127 3.81 0.93 -20.42
N ASN A 128 4.22 0.24 -21.49
CA ASN A 128 3.33 -0.52 -22.37
C ASN A 128 2.46 -1.40 -21.48
N LEU A 129 1.31 -0.86 -21.08
CA LEU A 129 0.38 -1.48 -20.16
C LEU A 129 -0.53 -2.26 -21.07
N VAL A 130 -0.14 -3.51 -21.32
CA VAL A 130 -1.01 -4.47 -22.00
C VAL A 130 -2.35 -4.44 -21.28
N HIS A 131 -3.42 -4.22 -22.02
CA HIS A 131 -4.76 -4.23 -21.46
C HIS A 131 -4.98 -5.54 -20.72
N MET A 132 -5.44 -5.44 -19.48
CA MET A 132 -5.82 -6.59 -18.68
C MET A 132 -7.30 -6.49 -18.36
N GLU A 133 -8.01 -7.60 -18.49
CA GLU A 133 -9.36 -7.77 -17.96
C GLU A 133 -9.30 -8.22 -16.50
N LEU A 134 -10.41 -8.03 -15.77
CA LEU A 134 -10.53 -8.51 -14.39
C LEU A 134 -10.43 -10.06 -14.39
N PRO A 135 -9.37 -10.65 -13.79
CA PRO A 135 -9.24 -12.09 -13.79
C PRO A 135 -10.18 -12.73 -12.77
N GLU A 136 -10.25 -14.06 -12.79
CA GLU A 136 -10.92 -14.86 -11.77
C GLU A 136 -10.44 -14.53 -10.34
N LEU A 137 -11.27 -14.89 -9.35
CA LEU A 137 -11.00 -14.74 -7.92
C LEU A 137 -9.87 -15.67 -7.43
N GLU A 138 -8.65 -15.36 -7.87
CA GLU A 138 -7.42 -16.03 -7.49
C GLU A 138 -6.42 -14.96 -7.02
N GLN A 139 -5.93 -15.08 -5.78
CA GLN A 139 -5.11 -14.06 -5.12
C GLN A 139 -3.93 -13.58 -5.97
N LYS A 140 -3.19 -14.50 -6.61
CA LYS A 140 -2.04 -14.15 -7.46
C LYS A 140 -2.45 -13.36 -8.70
N LYS A 141 -3.53 -13.77 -9.38
CA LYS A 141 -4.05 -13.08 -10.57
C LYS A 141 -4.61 -11.70 -10.20
N LEU A 142 -5.43 -11.62 -9.17
CA LEU A 142 -5.99 -10.35 -8.68
C LEU A 142 -4.93 -9.38 -8.17
N HIS A 143 -3.86 -9.87 -7.53
CA HIS A 143 -2.76 -9.02 -7.11
C HIS A 143 -2.04 -8.38 -8.31
N LYS A 144 -1.78 -9.15 -9.37
CA LYS A 144 -1.22 -8.62 -10.63
C LYS A 144 -2.16 -7.58 -11.26
N TYR A 145 -3.46 -7.89 -11.33
CA TYR A 145 -4.47 -6.97 -11.85
C TYR A 145 -4.56 -5.67 -11.02
N ARG A 146 -4.50 -5.76 -9.69
CA ARG A 146 -4.47 -4.60 -8.80
C ARG A 146 -3.26 -3.70 -9.05
N ILE A 147 -2.08 -4.29 -9.30
CA ILE A 147 -0.88 -3.52 -9.68
C ILE A 147 -1.12 -2.80 -11.02
N TYR A 148 -1.74 -3.47 -11.99
CA TYR A 148 -2.12 -2.86 -13.27
C TYR A 148 -3.06 -1.65 -13.06
N ILE A 149 -4.13 -1.80 -12.28
CA ILE A 149 -5.05 -0.69 -11.96
C ILE A 149 -4.34 0.46 -11.24
N LYS A 150 -3.44 0.17 -10.29
CA LYS A 150 -2.63 1.21 -9.62
C LYS A 150 -1.77 2.00 -10.61
N LYS A 151 -1.15 1.31 -11.57
CA LYS A 151 -0.34 1.98 -12.60
C LYS A 151 -1.20 2.89 -13.49
N ARG A 152 -2.37 2.40 -13.96
CA ARG A 152 -3.33 3.24 -14.70
C ARG A 152 -3.75 4.47 -13.90
N LEU A 153 -4.06 4.30 -12.61
CA LEU A 153 -4.44 5.41 -11.72
C LEU A 153 -3.32 6.45 -11.58
N TYR A 154 -2.06 6.02 -11.46
CA TYR A 154 -0.94 6.97 -11.38
C TYR A 154 -0.69 7.70 -12.70
N ILE A 155 -0.87 7.03 -13.84
CA ILE A 155 -0.77 7.69 -15.16
C ILE A 155 -1.85 8.76 -15.26
N GLU A 156 -3.11 8.41 -14.97
CA GLU A 156 -4.23 9.36 -15.06
C GLU A 156 -4.06 10.55 -14.10
N LYS A 157 -3.62 10.31 -12.86
CA LYS A 157 -3.37 11.38 -11.88
C LYS A 157 -2.25 12.35 -12.27
N ASN A 158 -1.32 11.90 -13.11
CA ASN A 158 -0.18 12.70 -13.55
C ASN A 158 -0.30 13.15 -15.02
N SER A 159 -1.43 12.86 -15.69
CA SER A 159 -1.72 13.32 -17.05
C SER A 159 -1.96 14.84 -17.08
N LEU A 160 -1.63 15.46 -18.21
CA LEU A 160 -1.96 16.87 -18.48
C LEU A 160 -3.48 17.05 -18.62
N GLU A 161 -4.13 16.12 -19.32
CA GLU A 161 -5.59 16.04 -19.47
C GLU A 161 -6.13 15.09 -18.40
N ARG A 162 -6.31 15.61 -17.19
CA ARG A 162 -6.74 14.82 -16.04
C ARG A 162 -8.24 14.52 -16.09
N ASP A 163 -8.61 13.25 -16.21
CA ASP A 163 -9.99 12.81 -16.08
C ASP A 163 -10.34 12.42 -14.63
N ASN A 164 -11.09 13.28 -13.95
CA ASN A 164 -11.50 13.06 -12.55
C ASN A 164 -12.48 11.90 -12.38
N GLU A 165 -13.34 11.62 -13.37
CA GLU A 165 -14.30 10.53 -13.31
C GLU A 165 -13.56 9.19 -13.42
N LYS A 166 -12.66 9.08 -14.39
CA LYS A 166 -11.79 7.90 -14.55
C LYS A 166 -10.90 7.67 -13.33
N ILE A 167 -10.36 8.73 -12.71
CA ILE A 167 -9.63 8.62 -11.44
C ILE A 167 -10.51 8.05 -10.34
N LYS A 168 -11.78 8.47 -10.24
CA LYS A 168 -12.73 7.97 -9.25
C LYS A 168 -13.02 6.48 -9.46
N ILE A 169 -13.29 6.07 -10.71
CA ILE A 169 -13.54 4.67 -11.07
C ILE A 169 -12.31 3.79 -10.74
N LEU A 170 -11.13 4.19 -11.20
CA LEU A 170 -9.89 3.46 -10.93
C LEU A 170 -9.57 3.39 -9.44
N THR A 171 -9.88 4.44 -8.68
CA THR A 171 -9.72 4.45 -7.22
C THR A 171 -10.64 3.44 -6.58
N ASN A 172 -11.92 3.40 -6.97
CA ASN A 172 -12.90 2.44 -6.45
C ASN A 172 -12.44 0.98 -6.66
N VAL A 173 -12.09 0.62 -7.90
CA VAL A 173 -11.60 -0.75 -8.20
C VAL A 173 -10.33 -1.07 -7.42
N LYS A 174 -9.40 -0.12 -7.33
CA LYS A 174 -8.14 -0.28 -6.57
C LYS A 174 -8.40 -0.54 -5.08
N ASP A 175 -9.42 0.08 -4.50
CA ASP A 175 -9.80 -0.08 -3.09
C ASP A 175 -10.50 -1.43 -2.84
N ILE A 176 -11.44 -1.84 -3.70
CA ILE A 176 -12.08 -3.16 -3.63
C ILE A 176 -11.04 -4.30 -3.74
N LEU A 177 -10.16 -4.23 -4.76
CA LEU A 177 -9.06 -5.20 -4.91
C LEU A 177 -8.06 -5.11 -3.74
N GLY A 178 -7.93 -3.93 -3.13
CA GLY A 178 -7.16 -3.71 -1.92
C GLY A 178 -7.70 -4.51 -0.75
N ALA A 179 -9.00 -4.38 -0.47
CA ALA A 179 -9.66 -5.12 0.59
C ALA A 179 -9.53 -6.64 0.44
N ILE A 180 -9.70 -7.17 -0.78
CA ILE A 180 -9.50 -8.61 -1.06
C ILE A 180 -8.06 -9.04 -0.73
N ASN A 181 -7.08 -8.26 -1.18
CA ASN A 181 -5.66 -8.53 -0.91
C ASN A 181 -5.34 -8.49 0.59
N ASP A 182 -5.88 -7.50 1.29
CA ASP A 182 -5.64 -7.28 2.71
C ASP A 182 -6.29 -8.39 3.56
N ASN A 183 -7.46 -8.87 3.15
CA ASN A 183 -8.10 -10.08 3.71
C ASN A 183 -7.26 -11.35 3.54
N CYS A 184 -6.68 -11.57 2.35
CA CYS A 184 -5.78 -12.70 2.11
C CYS A 184 -4.52 -12.62 2.97
N ASN A 185 -3.87 -11.45 3.00
CA ASN A 185 -2.69 -11.21 3.83
C ASN A 185 -3.02 -11.37 5.32
N GLY A 186 -4.21 -10.95 5.74
CA GLY A 186 -4.69 -11.09 7.11
C GLY A 186 -4.84 -12.57 7.51
N LEU A 187 -5.36 -13.42 6.65
CA LEU A 187 -5.43 -14.87 6.88
C LEU A 187 -4.05 -15.53 6.96
N GLU A 188 -3.11 -15.14 6.08
CA GLU A 188 -1.74 -15.64 6.10
C GLU A 188 -1.05 -15.25 7.41
N ARG A 189 -1.21 -13.99 7.83
CA ARG A 189 -0.66 -13.50 9.09
C ARG A 189 -1.32 -14.16 10.30
N LEU A 190 -2.64 -14.28 10.32
CA LEU A 190 -3.35 -14.95 11.40
C LEU A 190 -2.86 -16.39 11.63
N ARG A 191 -2.54 -17.10 10.54
CA ARG A 191 -2.00 -18.46 10.60
C ARG A 191 -0.67 -18.52 11.36
N SER A 192 0.14 -17.46 11.31
CA SER A 192 1.44 -17.39 12.00
C SER A 192 1.34 -17.31 13.53
N TYR A 193 0.17 -16.96 14.08
CA TYR A 193 -0.04 -16.85 15.52
C TYR A 193 -0.48 -18.14 16.22
N ASN A 194 -0.54 -19.27 15.49
CA ASN A 194 -0.92 -20.59 16.02
C ASN A 194 -2.27 -20.60 16.76
N ILE A 195 -3.25 -19.84 16.27
CA ILE A 195 -4.62 -19.88 16.82
C ILE A 195 -5.24 -21.27 16.60
N LYS A 196 -6.23 -21.62 17.44
CA LYS A 196 -6.93 -22.92 17.36
C LYS A 196 -7.44 -23.18 15.93
N LEU A 197 -7.09 -24.34 15.36
CA LEU A 197 -7.42 -24.70 13.97
C LEU A 197 -8.93 -24.58 13.65
N SER A 198 -9.80 -24.95 14.59
CA SER A 198 -11.25 -24.83 14.41
C SER A 198 -11.73 -23.37 14.34
N LEU A 199 -11.09 -22.45 15.06
CA LEU A 199 -11.36 -21.02 14.97
C LEU A 199 -10.83 -20.46 13.64
N TYR A 200 -9.61 -20.83 13.25
CA TYR A 200 -9.01 -20.42 11.97
C TYR A 200 -9.89 -20.83 10.78
N LYS A 201 -10.40 -22.07 10.74
CA LYS A 201 -11.31 -22.53 9.67
C LYS A 201 -12.57 -21.67 9.57
N LYS A 202 -13.18 -21.30 10.70
CA LYS A 202 -14.37 -20.43 10.72
C LYS A 202 -14.08 -19.03 10.17
N ILE A 203 -12.95 -18.44 10.56
CA ILE A 203 -12.51 -17.13 10.07
C ILE A 203 -12.20 -17.19 8.57
N LYS A 204 -11.48 -18.22 8.14
CA LYS A 204 -11.17 -18.45 6.72
C LYS A 204 -12.42 -18.50 5.85
N ASN A 205 -13.43 -19.26 6.26
CA ASN A 205 -14.68 -19.36 5.51
C ASN A 205 -15.39 -18.00 5.42
N PHE A 206 -15.52 -17.30 6.55
CA PHE A 206 -16.08 -15.95 6.57
C PHE A 206 -15.32 -14.98 5.65
N THR A 207 -13.99 -14.94 5.74
CA THR A 207 -13.16 -14.08 4.89
C THR A 207 -13.31 -14.43 3.40
N GLN A 208 -13.41 -15.72 3.05
CA GLN A 208 -13.65 -16.15 1.67
C GLN A 208 -15.02 -15.68 1.14
N GLU A 209 -16.07 -15.73 1.96
CA GLU A 209 -17.38 -15.20 1.59
C GLU A 209 -17.35 -13.68 1.37
N GLN A 210 -16.67 -12.93 2.24
CA GLN A 210 -16.49 -11.48 2.05
C GLN A 210 -15.70 -11.17 0.77
N ASN A 211 -14.62 -11.91 0.49
CA ASN A 211 -13.85 -11.74 -0.74
C ASN A 211 -14.69 -12.03 -2.00
N LYS A 212 -15.60 -13.02 -1.96
CA LYS A 212 -16.54 -13.28 -3.05
C LYS A 212 -17.47 -12.09 -3.28
N LYS A 213 -18.03 -11.49 -2.22
CA LYS A 213 -18.90 -10.31 -2.32
C LYS A 213 -18.17 -9.11 -2.94
N LEU A 214 -16.97 -8.81 -2.44
CA LEU A 214 -16.12 -7.74 -2.97
C LEU A 214 -15.76 -7.99 -4.45
N TYR A 215 -15.49 -9.23 -4.82
CA TYR A 215 -15.17 -9.58 -6.19
C TYR A 215 -16.36 -9.37 -7.15
N GLU A 216 -17.57 -9.74 -6.73
CA GLU A 216 -18.80 -9.44 -7.48
C GLU A 216 -19.08 -7.94 -7.58
N GLU A 217 -18.72 -7.16 -6.55
CA GLU A 217 -18.77 -5.69 -6.62
C GLU A 217 -17.78 -5.14 -7.66
N ALA A 218 -16.53 -5.65 -7.67
CA ALA A 218 -15.53 -5.24 -8.65
C ALA A 218 -15.96 -5.50 -10.10
N LYS A 219 -16.67 -6.62 -10.37
CA LYS A 219 -17.22 -6.94 -11.69
C LYS A 219 -18.25 -5.93 -12.20
N ARG A 220 -18.99 -5.29 -11.28
CA ARG A 220 -20.04 -4.32 -11.63
C ARG A 220 -19.48 -2.95 -11.99
N VAL A 221 -18.21 -2.68 -11.66
CA VAL A 221 -17.55 -1.42 -12.01
C VAL A 221 -17.11 -1.49 -13.47
N LYS A 222 -17.70 -0.64 -14.31
CA LYS A 222 -17.29 -0.47 -15.72
C LYS A 222 -15.99 0.34 -15.77
N LEU A 223 -14.95 -0.20 -16.40
CA LEU A 223 -13.57 0.31 -16.45
C LEU A 223 -13.12 0.72 -17.86
#